data_AF-A0A534K2A0-F1
#
_entry.id   AF-A0A534K2A0-F1
#
_cell.length_a   1.000
_cell.length_b   1.000
_cell.length_c   1.000
_cell.angle_alpha   90.00
_cell.angle_beta   90.00
_cell.angle_gamma   90.00
#
_symmetry.space_group_name_H-M   'P 1'
#
loop_
_entity.id
_entity.type
_entity.pdbx_description
1 polymer ?
#
loop_
_entity_poly.entity_id
_entity_poly.type
_entity_poly.pdbx_seq_one_letter_code
_entity_poly.pdbx_strand_id
1 'polypeptide(L)' 'MSPSEGDRLPLVLAATVPILALRLGAEYLRYLGKRRLGVQEFERALLEGGMPRGPADQLAQAYREMGSLSTVLRAVRRRR' A
#
# COMPACT_ATOMS: atom_id res chain seq x y z
N MET A 1 17.32 -16.65 -38.83
CA MET A 1 17.05 -15.20 -38.81
C MET A 1 17.20 -14.77 -37.36
N SER A 2 18.38 -14.28 -36.98
CA SER A 2 18.60 -13.80 -35.60
C SER A 2 17.79 -12.52 -35.41
N PRO A 3 17.03 -12.38 -34.31
CA PRO A 3 16.35 -11.13 -34.01
C PRO A 3 17.41 -10.03 -33.97
N SER A 4 17.23 -9.00 -34.79
CA SER A 4 18.01 -7.76 -34.75
C SER A 4 17.94 -7.18 -33.34
N GLU A 5 19.00 -6.49 -32.91
CA GLU A 5 19.09 -5.96 -31.53
C GLU A 5 17.87 -5.14 -31.09
N GLY A 6 17.13 -4.53 -32.04
CA GLY A 6 15.87 -3.82 -31.79
C GLY A 6 14.70 -4.69 -31.28
N ASP A 7 14.64 -5.98 -31.62
CA ASP A 7 13.58 -6.91 -31.19
C ASP A 7 13.79 -7.47 -29.77
N ARG A 8 15.01 -7.30 -29.21
CA ARG A 8 15.34 -7.81 -27.86
C ARG A 8 14.72 -6.96 -26.76
N LEU A 9 14.65 -5.65 -26.95
CA LEU A 9 14.11 -4.70 -25.95
C LEU A 9 12.62 -4.93 -25.64
N PRO A 10 11.72 -5.07 -26.64
CA PRO A 10 10.32 -5.42 -26.43
C PRO A 10 10.15 -6.78 -25.73
N LEU A 11 10.97 -7.78 -26.10
CA LEU A 11 10.92 -9.11 -25.49
C LEU A 11 11.35 -9.09 -24.02
N VAL A 12 12.42 -8.35 -23.70
CA VAL A 12 12.90 -8.18 -22.32
C VAL A 12 11.86 -7.44 -21.49
N LEU A 13 11.21 -6.42 -22.04
CA LEU A 13 10.10 -5.74 -21.37
C LEU A 13 8.91 -6.68 -21.12
N ALA A 14 8.50 -7.46 -22.13
CA ALA A 14 7.42 -8.42 -22.01
C ALA A 14 7.70 -9.51 -20.94
N ALA A 15 8.97 -9.87 -20.74
CA ALA A 15 9.37 -10.80 -19.69
C ALA A 15 9.48 -10.13 -18.30
N THR A 16 9.90 -8.87 -18.24
CA THR A 16 10.22 -8.18 -16.96
C THR A 16 9.00 -7.54 -16.32
N VAL A 17 8.10 -6.95 -17.12
CA VAL A 17 6.91 -6.24 -16.63
C VAL A 17 6.00 -7.15 -15.78
N PRO A 18 5.70 -8.40 -16.16
CA PRO A 18 4.89 -9.29 -15.31
C PRO A 18 5.54 -9.56 -13.94
N ILE A 19 6.86 -9.75 -13.91
CA ILE A 19 7.60 -9.99 -12.67
C ILE A 19 7.53 -8.76 -11.75
N LEU A 20 7.70 -7.57 -12.31
CA LEU A 20 7.58 -6.31 -11.58
C LEU A 20 6.15 -6.11 -11.04
N ALA A 21 5.13 -6.41 -11.84
CA ALA A 21 3.73 -6.32 -11.43
C ALA A 21 3.43 -7.27 -10.25
N LEU A 22 3.92 -8.51 -10.31
CA LEU A 22 3.76 -9.48 -9.21
C LEU A 22 4.48 -9.02 -7.94
N ARG A 23 5.71 -8.51 -8.05
CA ARG A 23 6.45 -7.98 -6.88
C ARG A 23 5.74 -6.78 -6.26
N LEU A 24 5.32 -5.81 -7.08
CA LEU A 24 4.58 -4.64 -6.61
C LEU A 24 3.25 -5.04 -5.96
N GLY A 25 2.54 -6.00 -6.55
CA GLY A 25 1.30 -6.55 -5.97
C GLY A 25 1.53 -7.21 -4.61
N ALA A 26 2.54 -8.07 -4.49
CA ALA A 26 2.88 -8.72 -3.23
C ALA A 26 3.27 -7.71 -2.15
N GLU A 27 4.10 -6.73 -2.48
CA GLU A 27 4.48 -5.64 -1.57
C GLU A 27 3.29 -4.79 -1.15
N TYR A 28 2.36 -4.52 -2.07
CA TYR A 28 1.13 -3.80 -1.77
C TYR A 28 0.22 -4.59 -0.82
N LEU A 29 0.05 -5.90 -1.04
CA LEU A 29 -0.71 -6.77 -0.13
C LEU A 29 -0.06 -6.83 1.25
N ARG A 30 1.27 -6.94 1.31
CA ARG A 30 2.04 -6.91 2.56
C ARG A 30 1.86 -5.59 3.30
N TYR A 31 1.86 -4.48 2.58
CA TYR A 31 1.54 -3.16 3.11
C TYR A 31 0.12 -3.11 3.69
N LEU A 32 -0.89 -3.58 2.95
CA LEU A 32 -2.28 -3.64 3.42
C LEU A 32 -2.42 -4.49 4.69
N GLY A 33 -1.74 -5.64 4.75
CA GLY A 33 -1.72 -6.52 5.92
C GLY A 33 -1.13 -5.83 7.16
N LYS A 34 0.07 -5.25 7.03
CA LYS A 34 0.71 -4.50 8.11
C LYS A 34 -0.14 -3.31 8.58
N ARG A 35 -0.79 -2.61 7.66
CA ARG A 35 -1.69 -1.49 7.99
C ARG A 35 -2.91 -1.96 8.77
N ARG A 36 -3.54 -3.07 8.38
CA ARG A 36 -4.67 -3.63 9.12
C ARG A 36 -4.27 -4.00 10.54
N LEU A 37 -3.12 -4.66 10.71
CA LEU A 37 -2.56 -4.97 12.03
C LEU A 37 -2.31 -3.70 12.85
N GLY A 38 -1.67 -2.68 12.28
CA GLY A 38 -1.41 -1.42 12.99
C GLY A 38 -2.68 -0.71 13.47
N VAL A 39 -3.76 -0.73 12.68
CA VAL A 39 -5.06 -0.17 13.09
C VAL A 39 -5.65 -0.96 14.27
N GLN A 40 -5.56 -2.29 14.23
CA GLN A 40 -6.05 -3.15 15.31
C GLN A 40 -5.25 -2.97 16.61
N GLU A 41 -3.92 -2.92 16.53
CA GLU A 41 -3.07 -2.67 17.69
C GLU A 41 -3.31 -1.28 18.28
N PHE A 42 -3.56 -0.28 17.43
CA PHE A 42 -3.92 1.06 17.88
C PHE A 42 -5.28 1.10 18.60
N GLU A 43 -6.32 0.51 18.01
CA GLU A 43 -7.64 0.37 18.64
C GLU A 43 -7.53 -0.36 19.99
N ARG A 44 -6.77 -1.45 20.03
CA ARG A 44 -6.52 -2.23 21.24
C ARG A 44 -5.84 -1.38 22.32
N ALA A 45 -4.81 -0.62 21.98
CA ALA A 45 -4.12 0.27 22.91
C ALA A 45 -5.05 1.36 23.46
N LEU A 46 -5.98 1.88 22.67
CA LEU A 46 -6.99 2.85 23.14
C LEU A 46 -7.94 2.22 24.16
N LEU A 47 -8.44 1.01 23.87
CA LEU A 47 -9.34 0.27 24.77
C LEU A 47 -8.63 -0.10 26.08
N GLU A 48 -7.40 -0.60 26.00
CA GLU A 48 -6.56 -0.91 27.17
C GLU A 48 -6.25 0.34 28.00
N GLY A 49 -6.14 1.51 27.36
CA GLY A 49 -6.04 2.82 28.00
C GLY A 49 -7.34 3.32 28.64
N GLY A 50 -8.42 2.54 28.61
CA GLY A 50 -9.71 2.90 29.20
C GLY A 50 -10.61 3.76 28.32
N MET A 51 -10.28 3.92 27.04
CA MET A 51 -11.14 4.65 26.11
C MET A 51 -12.44 3.86 25.84
N PRO A 52 -13.62 4.48 25.89
CA PRO A 52 -14.86 3.84 25.47
C PRO A 52 -14.80 3.44 23.99
N ARG A 53 -15.47 2.34 23.65
CA ARG A 53 -15.37 1.72 22.32
C ARG A 53 -15.74 2.64 21.15
N GLY A 54 -16.82 3.40 21.25
CA GLY A 54 -17.25 4.31 20.18
C GLY A 54 -16.19 5.35 19.78
N PRO A 55 -15.64 6.12 20.74
CA PRO A 55 -14.50 7.00 20.50
C PRO A 55 -13.24 6.29 19.98
N ALA A 56 -12.93 5.09 20.50
CA ALA A 56 -11.78 4.31 20.05
C ALA A 56 -11.90 3.91 18.57
N ASP A 57 -13.09 3.44 18.16
CA ASP A 57 -13.40 3.08 16.77
C ASP A 57 -13.26 4.29 15.83
N GLN A 58 -13.75 5.45 16.25
CA GLN A 58 -13.62 6.70 15.48
C GLN A 58 -12.15 7.10 15.27
N LEU A 59 -11.34 7.03 16.32
CA LEU A 59 -9.91 7.32 16.26
C LEU A 59 -9.15 6.31 15.41
N ALA A 60 -9.45 5.02 15.53
CA ALA A 60 -8.85 3.97 14.72
C ALA A 60 -9.18 4.16 13.22
N GLN A 61 -10.41 4.57 12.91
CA GLN A 61 -10.81 4.90 11.55
C GLN A 61 -10.09 6.14 11.02
N ALA A 62 -9.93 7.19 11.82
CA ALA A 62 -9.14 8.37 11.44
C ALA A 62 -7.66 8.01 11.20
N TYR A 63 -7.06 7.18 12.06
CA TYR A 63 -5.69 6.67 11.91
C TYR A 63 -5.52 5.88 10.61
N ARG A 64 -6.50 5.03 10.29
CA ARG A 64 -6.56 4.32 9.01
C ARG A 64 -6.55 5.32 7.85
N GLU A 65 -7.38 6.34 7.87
CA GLU A 65 -7.52 7.31 6.78
C GLU A 65 -6.26 8.16 6.52
N MET A 66 -5.51 8.52 7.57
CA MET A 66 -4.22 9.22 7.44
C MET A 66 -3.19 8.41 6.63
N GLY A 67 -3.15 7.10 6.86
CA GLY A 67 -2.26 6.17 6.14
C GLY A 67 -2.78 5.71 4.77
N SER A 68 -3.81 6.35 4.20
CA SER A 68 -4.33 5.92 2.91
C SER A 68 -3.39 6.28 1.75
N LEU A 69 -3.17 5.33 0.83
CA LEU A 69 -2.34 5.56 -0.35
C LEU A 69 -2.91 6.70 -1.23
N SER A 70 -4.24 6.85 -1.27
CA SER A 70 -4.89 7.96 -1.97
C SER A 70 -4.58 9.32 -1.33
N THR A 71 -4.45 9.41 -0.01
CA THR A 71 -3.97 10.62 0.68
C THR A 71 -2.53 10.95 0.28
N VAL A 72 -1.64 9.96 0.26
CA VAL A 72 -0.24 10.14 -0.17
C VAL A 72 -0.14 10.55 -1.63
N LEU A 73 -0.85 9.86 -2.54
CA LEU A 73 -0.88 10.19 -3.96
C LEU A 73 -1.47 11.59 -4.20
N ARG A 74 -2.50 11.99 -3.44
CA ARG A 74 -3.09 13.33 -3.51
C ARG A 74 -2.12 14.39 -2.98
N ALA A 75 -1.35 14.11 -1.94
CA ALA A 75 -0.31 15.00 -1.43
C ALA A 75 0.84 15.18 -2.45
N VAL A 76 1.28 14.11 -3.09
CA VAL A 76 2.28 14.17 -4.18
C VAL A 76 1.74 14.95 -5.38
N ARG A 77 0.47 14.72 -5.77
CA ARG A 77 -0.16 15.43 -6.89
C ARG A 77 -0.33 16.93 -6.64
N ARG A 78 -0.52 17.36 -5.38
CA ARG A 78 -0.61 18.78 -5.01
C ARG A 78 0.75 19.51 -4.97
N ARG A 79 1.86 18.77 -4.96
CA ARG A 79 3.22 19.34 -4.98
C ARG A 79 3.82 19.47 -6.40
N ARG A 80 3.13 18.94 -7.41
CA ARG A 80 3.44 19.21 -8.83
C ARG A 80 2.52 20.31 -9.33
#